data_AF-A0A7J2WR06-F1
#
_entry.id   AF-A0A7J2WR06-F1
#
_cell.length_a   1.000
_cell.length_b   1.000
_cell.length_c   1.000
_cell.angle_alpha   90.00
_cell.angle_beta   90.00
_cell.angle_gamma   90.00
#
_symmetry.space_group_name_H-M   'P 1'
#
loop_
_entity.id
_entity.type
_entity.pdbx_description
1 polymer ?
#
loop_
_entity_poly.entity_id
_entity_poly.type
_entity_poly.pdbx_seq_one_letter_code
_entity_poly.pdbx_strand_id
1 'polypeptide(L)' 'MSVKRREVKKVRVPVPEQDPHVRIHNFNEVALGYSLEQAVEEASRCL' A
#
# COMPACT_ATOMS: atom_id res chain seq x y z
N MET A 1 -24.62 -9.55 -21.91
CA MET A 1 -24.66 -9.33 -20.45
C MET A 1 -23.83 -8.09 -20.14
N SER A 2 -24.46 -6.98 -19.75
CA SER A 2 -23.74 -5.75 -19.41
C SER A 2 -23.04 -5.96 -18.07
N VAL A 3 -21.73 -6.22 -18.10
CA VAL A 3 -20.92 -6.32 -16.88
C VAL A 3 -20.84 -4.91 -16.31
N LYS A 4 -21.54 -4.67 -15.20
CA LYS A 4 -21.44 -3.39 -14.48
C LYS A 4 -19.97 -3.17 -14.10
N ARG A 5 -19.38 -2.05 -14.53
CA ARG A 5 -18.01 -1.65 -14.15
C ARG A 5 -17.92 -1.56 -12.63
N ARG A 6 -16.96 -2.28 -12.04
CA ARG A 6 -16.64 -2.16 -10.62
C ARG A 6 -16.04 -0.78 -10.37
N GLU A 7 -16.51 -0.10 -9.33
CA GLU A 7 -15.95 1.18 -8.90
C GLU A 7 -14.60 0.93 -8.23
N VAL A 8 -13.57 1.61 -8.74
CA VAL A 8 -12.18 1.36 -8.37
C VAL A 8 -11.76 2.38 -7.33
N LYS A 9 -11.23 1.91 -6.20
CA LYS A 9 -10.59 2.80 -5.23
C LYS A 9 -9.38 3.46 -5.91
N LYS A 10 -9.42 4.78 -6.10
CA LYS A 10 -8.36 5.52 -6.82
C LYS A 10 -7.14 5.77 -5.96
N VAL A 11 -7.33 5.83 -4.64
CA VAL A 11 -6.27 6.03 -3.65
C VAL A 11 -5.62 4.68 -3.34
N ARG A 12 -4.30 4.62 -3.47
CA ARG A 12 -3.50 3.45 -3.10
C ARG A 12 -3.45 3.31 -1.59
N VAL A 13 -3.34 2.08 -1.10
CA VAL A 13 -2.99 1.84 0.31
C VAL A 13 -1.58 2.40 0.54
N PRO A 14 -1.33 3.23 1.56
CA PRO A 14 0.00 3.77 1.81
C PRO A 14 0.92 2.66 2.35
N VAL A 15 2.15 2.59 1.82
CA VAL A 15 3.17 1.69 2.34
C VAL A 15 3.73 2.30 3.64
N PRO A 16 3.75 1.56 4.75
CA PRO A 16 4.43 2.00 5.97
C PRO A 16 5.91 2.28 5.72
N GLU A 17 6.40 3.41 6.22
CA GLU A 17 7.81 3.82 6.14
C GLU A 17 8.38 4.10 7.53
N GLN A 18 9.70 4.01 7.66
CA GLN A 18 10.39 4.49 8.86
C GLN A 18 10.24 6.00 9.05
N ASP A 19 10.16 6.43 10.31
CA ASP A 19 10.14 7.85 10.67
C ASP A 19 11.42 8.55 10.17
N PRO A 20 11.31 9.75 9.57
CA PRO A 20 12.45 10.53 9.10
C PRO A 20 13.55 10.72 10.14
N HIS A 21 13.20 10.98 11.40
CA HIS A 21 14.18 11.23 12.47
C HIS A 21 14.89 9.95 12.90
N VAL A 22 14.30 8.78 12.66
CA VAL A 22 14.93 7.49 12.96
C VAL A 22 15.84 7.06 11.80
N ARG A 23 15.35 7.15 10.56
CA ARG A 23 16.08 6.67 9.37
C ARG A 23 17.34 7.48 9.03
N ILE A 24 17.46 8.73 9.51
CA ILE A 24 18.70 9.51 9.34
C ILE A 24 19.87 9.00 10.20
N HIS A 25 19.61 8.12 11.17
CA HIS A 25 20.62 7.59 12.09
C HIS A 25 20.98 6.13 11.81
N ASN A 26 20.45 5.51 10.75
CA ASN A 26 20.69 4.11 10.44
C ASN A 26 20.68 3.82 8.92
N PHE A 27 21.10 2.62 8.54
CA PHE A 27 21.13 2.13 7.15
C PHE A 27 20.08 1.03 6.88
N ASN A 28 19.06 0.92 7.74
CA ASN A 28 18.01 -0.06 7.58
C ASN A 28 17.02 0.37 6.50
N GLU A 29 16.26 -0.58 5.98
CA GLU A 29 15.28 -0.36 4.91
C GLU A 29 14.17 0.60 5.32
N VAL A 30 13.94 1.64 4.54
CA VAL A 30 12.96 2.69 4.86
C VAL A 30 11.52 2.23 4.60
N ALA A 31 11.26 1.56 3.49
CA ALA A 31 9.93 1.07 3.14
C ALA A 31 9.68 -0.28 3.83
N LEU A 32 8.84 -0.29 4.86
CA LEU A 32 8.62 -1.47 5.71
C LEU A 32 7.69 -2.51 5.04
N GLY A 33 7.10 -2.17 3.90
CA GLY A 33 6.19 -3.04 3.16
C GLY A 33 4.79 -3.11 3.78
N TYR A 34 3.86 -3.70 3.05
CA TYR A 34 2.49 -3.89 3.52
C TYR A 34 2.37 -5.00 4.54
N SER A 35 1.43 -4.84 5.47
CA SER A 35 0.88 -6.00 6.19
C SER A 35 0.11 -6.90 5.22
N LEU A 36 -0.15 -8.14 5.63
CA LEU A 36 -0.97 -9.07 4.84
C LEU A 36 -2.34 -8.47 4.47
N GLU A 37 -2.98 -7.80 5.42
CA GLU A 37 -4.29 -7.17 5.24
C GLU A 37 -4.22 -6.01 4.22
N GLN A 38 -3.21 -5.13 4.35
CA GLN A 38 -2.98 -4.03 3.42
C GLN A 38 -2.66 -4.51 2.01
N ALA A 39 -1.89 -5.60 1.89
CA ALA A 39 -1.54 -6.19 0.60
C ALA A 39 -2.78 -6.76 -0.10
N VAL A 40 -3.67 -7.43 0.65
CA VAL A 40 -4.95 -7.92 0.12
C VAL A 40 -5.85 -6.75 -0.30
N GLU A 41 -5.92 -5.69 0.52
CA GLU A 41 -6.68 -4.48 0.19
C GLU A 41 -6.18 -3.83 -1.11
N GLU A 42 -4.87 -3.62 -1.25
CA GLU A 42 -4.30 -3.03 -2.46
C GLU A 42 -4.49 -3.95 -3.69
N ALA A 43 -4.38 -5.27 -3.51
CA ALA A 43 -4.61 -6.24 -4.58
C ALA A 43 -6.06 -6.25 -5.08
N SER A 44 -7.03 -6.00 -4.18
CA SER A 44 -8.47 -5.94 -4.52
C SER A 44 -8.82 -4.79 -5.47
N ARG A 45 -7.90 -3.84 -5.66
CA ARG A 45 -8.05 -2.65 -6.51
C ARG A 45 -7.84 -2.92 -8.00
N CYS A 46 -7.35 -4.11 -8.37
CA CYS A 46 -7.18 -4.54 -9.76
C CYS A 46 -8.54 -4.66 -10.49
N LEU A 47 -8.58 -4.34 -11.78
CA LEU A 47 -9.81 -4.16 -12.59
C LEU A 47 -10.41 -5.45 -13.12
#